data_AF-A0A1I0H4L3-F1
#
_entry.id   AF-A0A1I0H4L3-F1
#
_cell.length_a   1.000
_cell.length_b   1.000
_cell.length_c   1.000
_cell.angle_alpha   90.00
_cell.angle_beta   90.00
_cell.angle_gamma   90.00
#
_symmetry.space_group_name_H-M   'P 1'
#
loop_
_entity.id
_entity.type
_entity.pdbx_description
1 polymer ?
#
loop_
_entity_poly.entity_id
_entity_poly.type
_entity_poly.pdbx_seq_one_letter_code
_entity_poly.pdbx_strand_id
1 'polypeptide(L)'
;MKLLKVTGLVSFGLLSLSACGESTKTKDELSKLSIDEYAVNVCQAFVDGNIDQLRLMYDAKLFERVEKKITPDLKWYVKRQEKLGECVITKSKKYSRLEGHPQKYGIEINGVKILIQEADNGHFTVTKLG
;
A
#
# COMPACT_ATOMS: atom_id res chain seq x y z
N MET A 1 27.60 -21.66 50.96
CA MET A 1 26.53 -22.33 50.17
C MET A 1 25.84 -21.28 49.33
N LYS A 2 25.71 -21.57 48.04
CA LYS A 2 25.19 -20.69 46.98
C LYS A 2 23.66 -20.63 47.07
N LEU A 3 23.07 -19.44 47.00
CA LEU A 3 21.67 -19.29 46.60
C LEU A 3 21.55 -18.03 45.74
N LEU A 4 21.67 -18.26 44.43
CA LEU A 4 21.17 -17.38 43.38
C LEU A 4 19.66 -17.21 43.57
N LYS A 5 19.19 -15.96 43.63
CA LYS A 5 17.81 -15.61 43.27
C LYS A 5 17.86 -14.54 42.20
N VAL A 6 17.77 -15.02 40.96
CA VAL A 6 17.49 -14.25 39.77
C VAL A 6 16.01 -13.85 39.84
N THR A 7 15.73 -12.61 40.20
CA THR A 7 14.43 -11.98 39.95
C THR A 7 14.55 -11.22 38.64
N GLY A 8 14.26 -11.92 37.55
CA GLY A 8 14.05 -11.33 36.23
C GLY A 8 12.78 -10.47 36.26
N LEU A 9 12.95 -9.19 35.96
CA LEU A 9 11.83 -8.25 35.88
C LEU A 9 12.23 -7.10 34.96
N VAL A 10 12.13 -7.31 33.65
CA VAL A 10 11.76 -6.25 32.69
C VAL A 10 11.08 -6.93 31.50
N SER A 11 9.77 -7.14 31.65
CA SER A 11 8.84 -7.34 30.54
C SER A 11 8.67 -5.98 29.83
N PHE A 12 9.59 -5.61 28.93
CA PHE A 12 9.39 -4.50 28.00
C PHE A 12 9.68 -4.95 26.59
N GLY A 13 8.71 -4.72 25.71
CA GLY A 13 8.84 -4.99 24.29
C GLY A 13 8.00 -6.18 23.84
N LEU A 14 6.69 -6.13 24.07
CA LEU A 14 5.74 -6.55 23.04
C LEU A 14 5.98 -5.65 21.81
N LEU A 15 7.09 -5.89 21.10
CA LEU A 15 7.13 -5.71 19.65
C LEU A 15 6.41 -6.93 19.07
N SER A 16 5.14 -7.06 19.42
CA SER A 16 4.17 -7.61 18.50
C SER A 16 4.07 -6.59 17.35
N LEU A 17 5.12 -6.55 16.52
CA LEU A 17 4.90 -6.37 15.10
C LEU A 17 3.98 -7.54 14.76
N SER A 18 2.69 -7.27 14.77
CA SER A 18 1.77 -7.93 13.87
C SER A 18 2.26 -7.68 12.45
N ALA A 19 3.34 -8.36 12.05
CA ALA A 19 3.45 -8.91 10.73
C ALA A 19 2.39 -10.03 10.68
N CYS A 20 1.12 -9.62 10.73
CA CYS A 20 0.03 -10.43 10.26
C CYS A 20 0.38 -10.65 8.79
N GLY A 21 0.92 -11.83 8.50
CA GLY A 21 1.31 -12.25 7.18
C GLY A 21 0.07 -12.40 6.31
N GLU A 22 -0.54 -11.27 5.90
CA GLU A 22 -1.25 -11.26 4.64
C GLU A 22 -0.22 -11.63 3.58
N SER A 23 -0.38 -12.83 3.06
CA SER A 23 0.45 -13.36 1.99
C SER A 23 0.42 -12.35 0.85
N THR A 24 1.59 -11.90 0.39
CA THR A 24 1.70 -10.97 -0.74
C THR A 24 0.88 -11.52 -1.91
N LYS A 25 -0.15 -10.78 -2.33
CA LYS A 25 -1.01 -11.16 -3.44
C LYS A 25 -0.24 -11.13 -4.74
N THR A 26 -0.41 -12.17 -5.54
CA THR A 26 0.16 -12.24 -6.88
C THR A 26 -0.52 -11.25 -7.84
N LYS A 27 0.13 -10.93 -8.95
CA LYS A 27 -0.46 -10.05 -9.98
C LYS A 27 -1.76 -10.59 -10.56
N ASP A 28 -1.91 -11.92 -10.62
CA ASP A 28 -3.11 -12.59 -11.11
C ASP A 28 -4.27 -12.58 -10.10
N GLU A 29 -3.98 -12.54 -8.80
CA GLU A 29 -5.01 -12.33 -7.79
C GLU A 29 -5.47 -10.88 -7.78
N LEU A 30 -4.53 -9.95 -7.96
CA LEU A 30 -4.82 -8.52 -8.04
C LEU A 30 -5.65 -8.13 -9.27
N SER A 31 -5.47 -8.82 -10.41
CA SER A 31 -6.25 -8.54 -11.64
C SER A 31 -7.71 -9.01 -11.56
N LYS A 32 -8.03 -9.87 -10.59
CA LYS A 32 -9.42 -10.35 -10.35
C LYS A 32 -10.24 -9.40 -9.48
N LEU A 33 -9.59 -8.43 -8.83
CA LEU A 33 -10.26 -7.47 -7.96
C LEU A 33 -11.05 -6.46 -8.79
N SER A 34 -12.13 -5.92 -8.24
CA SER A 34 -12.67 -4.68 -8.75
C SER A 34 -11.66 -3.54 -8.56
N ILE A 35 -11.81 -2.47 -9.32
CA ILE A 35 -10.89 -1.32 -9.21
C ILE A 35 -10.89 -0.69 -7.81
N ASP A 36 -12.04 -0.67 -7.16
CA ASP A 36 -12.21 -0.12 -5.82
C ASP A 36 -11.50 -1.03 -4.79
N GLU A 37 -11.69 -2.35 -4.87
CA GLU A 37 -10.96 -3.31 -4.03
C GLU A 37 -9.45 -3.23 -4.27
N TYR A 38 -9.01 -3.12 -5.52
CA TYR A 38 -7.60 -2.95 -5.86
C TYR A 38 -7.03 -1.67 -5.23
N ALA A 39 -7.76 -0.55 -5.28
CA ALA A 39 -7.34 0.71 -4.66
C ALA A 39 -7.26 0.64 -3.14
N VAL A 40 -8.22 -0.04 -2.49
CA VAL A 40 -8.18 -0.30 -1.05
C VAL A 40 -6.95 -1.15 -0.70
N ASN A 41 -6.64 -2.18 -1.49
CA ASN A 41 -5.45 -3.00 -1.30
C ASN A 41 -4.14 -2.19 -1.47
N VAL A 42 -4.09 -1.24 -2.42
CA VAL A 42 -2.95 -0.32 -2.57
C VAL A 42 -2.78 0.50 -1.29
N CYS A 43 -3.87 1.07 -0.77
CA CYS A 43 -3.84 1.84 0.45
C CYS A 43 -3.41 1.01 1.65
N GLN A 44 -3.95 -0.20 1.80
CA GLN A 44 -3.65 -1.10 2.90
C GLN A 44 -2.17 -1.50 2.87
N ALA A 45 -1.65 -1.90 1.71
CA ALA A 45 -0.22 -2.20 1.54
C ALA A 45 0.68 -1.00 1.90
N PHE A 46 0.22 0.24 1.65
CA PHE A 46 0.94 1.43 2.05
C PHE A 46 0.85 1.71 3.55
N VAL A 47 -0.32 1.53 4.17
CA VAL A 47 -0.51 1.69 5.62
C VAL A 47 0.28 0.63 6.39
N ASP A 48 0.33 -0.60 5.91
CA ASP A 48 1.05 -1.71 6.55
C ASP A 48 2.56 -1.69 6.28
N GLY A 49 3.02 -0.82 5.38
CA GLY A 49 4.42 -0.80 4.94
C GLY A 49 4.86 -2.06 4.21
N ASN A 50 3.92 -2.72 3.52
CA ASN A 50 4.21 -3.88 2.69
C ASN A 50 4.82 -3.42 1.35
N ILE A 51 6.11 -3.12 1.40
CA ILE A 51 6.90 -2.63 0.26
C ILE A 51 6.89 -3.63 -0.90
N ASP A 52 6.92 -4.93 -0.62
CA ASP A 52 6.89 -5.98 -1.64
C ASP A 52 5.55 -5.99 -2.41
N GLN A 53 4.43 -5.84 -1.70
CA GLN A 53 3.11 -5.72 -2.32
C GLN A 53 3.01 -4.45 -3.17
N LEU A 54 3.49 -3.30 -2.66
CA LEU A 54 3.50 -2.04 -3.40
C LEU A 54 4.34 -2.16 -4.69
N ARG A 55 5.46 -2.88 -4.65
CA ARG A 55 6.32 -3.11 -5.81
C ARG A 55 5.60 -3.86 -6.94
N LEU A 56 4.67 -4.75 -6.60
CA LEU A 56 3.87 -5.48 -7.60
C LEU A 56 2.74 -4.63 -8.21
N MET A 57 2.25 -3.65 -7.45
CA MET A 57 1.08 -2.83 -7.79
C MET A 57 1.42 -1.54 -8.55
N TYR A 58 2.65 -1.05 -8.40
CA TYR A 58 3.12 0.19 -9.01
C TYR A 58 3.91 -0.05 -10.29
N ASP A 59 3.86 0.90 -11.22
CA ASP A 59 4.87 0.97 -12.27
C ASP A 59 6.27 1.10 -11.66
N ALA A 60 7.26 0.41 -12.21
CA ALA A 60 8.60 0.33 -11.65
C ALA A 60 9.25 1.71 -11.42
N LYS A 61 9.10 2.65 -12.37
CA LYS A 61 9.66 4.00 -12.24
C LYS A 61 8.92 4.84 -11.20
N LEU A 62 7.62 4.58 -11.03
CA LEU A 62 6.85 5.22 -9.97
C LEU A 62 7.23 4.66 -8.60
N PHE A 63 7.33 3.34 -8.49
CA PHE A 63 7.72 2.66 -7.26
C PHE A 63 9.07 3.17 -6.75
N GLU A 64 10.08 3.24 -7.62
CA GLU A 64 11.40 3.76 -7.26
C GLU A 64 11.33 5.19 -6.69
N ARG A 65 10.46 6.05 -7.24
CA ARG A 65 10.25 7.41 -6.73
C ARG A 65 9.53 7.46 -5.39
N VAL A 66 8.60 6.52 -5.15
CA VAL A 66 7.86 6.42 -3.89
C VAL A 66 8.76 5.84 -2.82
N GLU A 67 9.47 4.75 -3.11
CA GLU A 67 10.46 4.12 -2.24
C GLU A 67 11.53 5.13 -1.80
N LYS A 68 12.11 5.88 -2.74
CA LYS A 68 13.06 6.98 -2.45
C LYS A 68 12.51 8.10 -1.56
N LYS A 69 11.20 8.17 -1.32
CA LYS A 69 10.61 9.09 -0.32
C LYS A 69 10.38 8.38 1.01
N ILE A 70 9.94 7.13 0.98
CA ILE A 70 9.68 6.33 2.17
C ILE A 70 10.97 6.12 2.98
N THR A 71 12.06 5.72 2.32
CA THR A 71 13.30 5.32 3.01
C THR A 71 14.05 6.48 3.68
N PRO A 72 14.26 7.65 3.04
CA PRO A 72 15.00 8.76 3.65
C PRO A 72 14.12 9.77 4.38
N ASP A 73 12.80 9.85 4.11
CA ASP A 73 11.87 10.79 4.75
C ASP A 73 10.76 10.03 5.49
N LEU A 74 11.15 9.39 6.59
CA LEU A 74 10.23 8.66 7.46
C LEU A 74 9.08 9.56 7.95
N LYS A 75 9.31 10.88 8.11
CA LYS A 75 8.26 11.83 8.50
C LYS A 75 7.20 11.97 7.42
N TRP A 76 7.59 12.05 6.15
CA TRP A 76 6.62 12.05 5.03
C TRP A 76 5.79 10.77 5.02
N TYR A 77 6.43 9.63 5.24
CA TYR A 77 5.77 8.33 5.24
C TYR A 77 4.74 8.22 6.38
N VAL A 78 5.15 8.48 7.63
CA VAL A 78 4.26 8.44 8.81
C VAL A 78 3.10 9.42 8.64
N LYS A 79 3.37 10.66 8.22
CA LYS A 79 2.31 11.66 7.97
C LYS A 79 1.33 11.21 6.89
N ARG A 80 1.78 10.45 5.89
CA ARG A 80 0.93 9.92 4.83
C ARG A 80 0.15 8.69 5.29
N GLN A 81 0.74 7.82 6.12
CA GLN A 81 0.01 6.74 6.79
C GLN A 81 -1.09 7.28 7.70
N GLU A 82 -0.82 8.32 8.51
CA GLU A 82 -1.84 8.96 9.37
C GLU A 82 -3.01 9.51 8.56
N LYS A 83 -2.74 10.09 7.39
CA LYS A 83 -3.79 10.56 6.47
C LYS A 83 -4.58 9.41 5.85
N LEU A 84 -3.90 8.31 5.54
CA LEU A 84 -4.53 7.15 4.93
C LEU A 84 -5.33 6.32 5.95
N GLY A 85 -4.94 6.33 7.23
CA GLY A 85 -5.69 5.85 8.39
C GLY A 85 -6.58 4.64 8.09
N GLU A 86 -7.84 4.91 7.75
CA GLU A 86 -8.78 3.93 7.21
C GLU A 86 -8.84 4.01 5.69
N CYS A 87 -8.56 2.91 4.98
CA CYS A 87 -8.56 2.87 3.53
C CYS A 87 -9.98 2.91 2.92
N VAL A 88 -10.66 4.04 3.07
CA VAL A 88 -12.02 4.27 2.59
C VAL A 88 -11.99 5.14 1.33
N ILE A 89 -12.63 4.65 0.27
CA ILE A 89 -12.77 5.40 -0.96
C ILE A 89 -13.75 6.56 -0.73
N THR A 90 -13.24 7.77 -0.89
CA THR A 90 -14.02 9.01 -0.77
C THR A 90 -14.55 9.48 -2.11
N LYS A 91 -13.81 9.23 -3.20
CA LYS A 91 -14.25 9.52 -4.57
C LYS A 91 -13.65 8.49 -5.52
N SER A 92 -14.43 8.09 -6.52
CA SER A 92 -13.97 7.28 -7.65
C SER A 92 -14.45 7.91 -8.95
N LYS A 93 -13.54 8.03 -9.93
CA LYS A 93 -13.85 8.58 -11.26
C LYS A 93 -13.22 7.71 -12.33
N LYS A 94 -14.08 7.15 -13.18
CA LYS A 94 -13.68 6.48 -14.42
C LYS A 94 -13.42 7.51 -15.52
N TYR A 95 -12.28 7.43 -16.19
CA TYR A 95 -11.96 8.27 -17.35
C TYR A 95 -12.20 7.47 -18.63
N SER A 96 -12.91 8.03 -19.61
CA SER A 96 -13.27 7.28 -20.82
C SER A 96 -12.05 6.70 -21.55
N ARG A 97 -12.18 5.44 -21.98
CA ARG A 97 -11.23 4.78 -22.87
C ARG A 97 -11.30 5.48 -24.23
N LEU A 98 -10.30 6.29 -24.56
CA LEU A 98 -10.08 6.72 -25.93
C LEU A 98 -9.59 5.50 -26.72
N GLU A 99 -10.02 5.33 -27.97
CA GLU A 99 -9.57 4.20 -28.80
C GLU A 99 -8.03 4.12 -28.82
N GLY A 100 -7.50 2.92 -28.55
CA GLY A 100 -6.06 2.68 -28.45
C GLY A 100 -5.39 3.11 -27.14
N HIS A 101 -6.14 3.62 -26.15
CA HIS A 101 -5.60 4.01 -24.85
C HIS A 101 -6.10 3.12 -23.71
N PRO A 102 -5.25 2.85 -22.70
CA PRO A 102 -5.64 2.07 -21.53
C PRO A 102 -6.66 2.82 -20.67
N GLN A 103 -7.57 2.07 -20.06
CA GLN A 103 -8.62 2.59 -19.20
C GLN A 103 -8.01 3.14 -17.90
N LYS A 104 -8.42 4.33 -17.46
CA LYS A 104 -7.87 5.01 -16.27
C LYS A 104 -8.93 5.30 -15.24
N TYR A 105 -8.51 5.26 -13.97
CA TYR A 105 -9.34 5.49 -12.80
C TYR A 105 -8.63 6.43 -11.84
N GLY A 106 -9.32 7.50 -11.43
CA GLY A 106 -8.87 8.39 -10.38
C GLY A 106 -9.63 8.08 -9.11
N ILE A 107 -8.92 7.63 -8.08
CA ILE A 107 -9.50 7.25 -6.80
C ILE A 107 -8.92 8.16 -5.72
N GLU A 108 -9.77 8.66 -4.84
CA GLU A 108 -9.41 9.50 -3.71
C GLU A 108 -9.67 8.72 -2.42
N ILE A 109 -8.64 8.49 -1.62
CA ILE A 109 -8.72 7.83 -0.30
C ILE A 109 -8.27 8.85 0.73
N ASN A 110 -9.18 9.30 1.60
CA ASN A 110 -8.93 10.33 2.61
C ASN A 110 -8.17 11.56 2.08
N GLY A 111 -8.54 12.03 0.87
CA GLY A 111 -7.92 13.18 0.21
C GLY A 111 -6.59 12.89 -0.51
N VAL A 112 -6.05 11.68 -0.43
CA VAL A 112 -4.90 11.21 -1.23
C VAL A 112 -5.40 10.70 -2.57
N LYS A 113 -4.81 11.17 -3.67
CA LYS A 113 -5.28 10.82 -5.02
C LYS A 113 -4.39 9.74 -5.63
N ILE A 114 -5.00 8.63 -6.04
CA ILE A 114 -4.36 7.51 -6.70
C ILE A 114 -4.87 7.45 -8.13
N LEU A 115 -3.96 7.40 -9.11
CA LEU A 115 -4.30 7.13 -10.50
C LEU A 115 -3.94 5.68 -10.83
N ILE A 116 -4.93 4.92 -11.26
CA ILE A 116 -4.81 3.51 -11.58
C ILE A 116 -5.14 3.33 -13.06
N GLN A 117 -4.34 2.53 -13.73
CA GLN A 117 -4.51 2.19 -15.13
C GLN A 117 -4.79 0.70 -15.25
N GLU A 118 -5.78 0.34 -16.07
CA GLU A 118 -6.10 -1.03 -16.44
C GLU A 118 -5.52 -1.31 -17.82
N ALA A 119 -4.67 -2.34 -17.89
CA ALA A 119 -4.10 -2.84 -19.14
C ALA A 119 -5.11 -3.74 -19.88
N ASP A 120 -4.86 -4.01 -21.15
CA ASP A 120 -5.79 -4.78 -22.00
C ASP A 120 -5.99 -6.23 -21.52
N ASN A 121 -5.07 -6.75 -20.71
CA ASN A 121 -5.15 -8.06 -20.06
C ASN A 121 -5.85 -8.02 -18.68
N GLY A 122 -6.49 -6.90 -18.32
CA GLY A 122 -7.21 -6.72 -17.05
C GLY A 122 -6.32 -6.43 -15.85
N HIS A 123 -5.00 -6.34 -16.01
CA HIS A 123 -4.13 -5.99 -14.89
C HIS A 123 -4.20 -4.49 -14.57
N PHE A 124 -4.36 -4.18 -13.29
CA PHE A 124 -4.28 -2.83 -12.78
C PHE A 124 -2.83 -2.45 -12.44
N THR A 125 -2.52 -1.16 -12.56
CA THR A 125 -1.22 -0.61 -12.17
C THR A 125 -1.39 0.81 -11.68
N VAL A 126 -0.77 1.13 -10.55
CA VAL A 126 -0.72 2.51 -10.04
C VAL A 126 0.30 3.30 -10.86
N THR A 127 -0.16 4.40 -11.43
CA THR A 127 0.62 5.26 -12.34
C THR A 127 0.86 6.65 -11.77
N LYS A 128 0.13 7.05 -10.72
CA LYS A 128 0.39 8.28 -9.97
C LYS A 128 -0.13 8.19 -8.53
N LEU A 129 0.61 8.78 -7.61
CA LEU A 129 0.21 9.01 -6.22
C LEU A 129 0.39 10.50 -5.89
N GLY A 130 -0.70 11.18 -5.58
CA GLY A 130 -0.80 12.62 -5.28
C GLY A 130 -0.93 12.87 -3.78
#